data_AF-A0A937UPK2-F1
#
_entry.id   AF-A0A937UPK2-F1
#
_cell.length_a   1.000
_cell.length_b   1.000
_cell.length_c   1.000
_cell.angle_alpha   90.00
_cell.angle_beta   90.00
_cell.angle_gamma   90.00
#
_symmetry.space_group_name_H-M   'P 1'
#
loop_
_entity.id
_entity.type
_entity.pdbx_description
1 polymer ?
#
loop_
_entity_poly.entity_id
_entity_poly.type
_entity_poly.pdbx_seq_one_letter_code
_entity_poly.pdbx_strand_id
1 'polypeptide(L)'
;MRRASRVVTVLGMAAVLGIAACSSGDDGSTGAGGAGVVSADPALSKEGPDHGWSQTNVELDPASLKCQGAAKNPTRGVTDTSVKIGGLASLTSPAGTAFGDVDKGAKARFDRANAEGGVAGRKIDFIGARDDGTDSARTLAQAKALVEQDEVFAVVPVSTTGGNYLDVFCADVVPFFGWGTTPAYCGNVIGFGITGCQAPPQGGQRTVNTGTAASVAKLLPAGAAKTLALVGTDNEAARQGNITVGQGFESGGFKVVYQESPIPVSGLTDATAIVNGIMTADAGKPPAVVFAVAQFADDVKLLSALKAAGYEGVLITPIYDPRLSGLPDMDDTYALAQFEPGIDTKVPAVAQMAKDFETYASGTAMSLPATSGYWAADMFIKALEKTGRDLTVDSLLKTLNGGDYVNYVEGAVAETRWPLNHIASAPCGTLAHLKDKTWTAPPLSCGVITKAP
;
A
#
# COMPACT_ATOMS: atom_id res chain seq x y z
N MET A 1 -9.61 64.21 24.92
CA MET A 1 -10.29 63.24 25.79
C MET A 1 -11.52 62.70 25.07
N ARG A 2 -11.58 61.36 24.89
CA ARG A 2 -12.76 60.46 24.78
C ARG A 2 -14.07 61.01 24.15
N ARG A 3 -14.62 60.33 23.13
CA ARG A 3 -15.50 59.14 23.27
C ARG A 3 -15.91 58.57 21.91
N ALA A 4 -16.24 57.29 21.92
CA ALA A 4 -16.52 56.42 20.79
C ALA A 4 -18.02 56.19 20.53
N SER A 5 -18.25 55.51 19.39
CA SER A 5 -19.36 54.63 19.02
C SER A 5 -20.60 55.25 18.36
N ARG A 6 -20.95 54.73 17.18
CA ARG A 6 -22.25 54.06 16.97
C ARG A 6 -22.27 53.16 15.72
N VAL A 7 -22.86 51.99 15.97
CA VAL A 7 -23.33 50.91 15.10
C VAL A 7 -24.26 51.42 13.98
N VAL A 8 -24.17 50.80 12.79
CA VAL A 8 -25.29 50.78 11.83
C VAL A 8 -25.40 49.38 11.20
N THR A 9 -26.55 48.76 11.41
CA THR A 9 -27.11 47.61 10.68
C THR A 9 -27.76 48.13 9.40
N VAL A 10 -27.60 47.45 8.24
CA VAL A 10 -28.49 47.67 7.09
C VAL A 10 -28.93 46.35 6.47
N LEU A 11 -30.26 46.22 6.41
CA LEU A 11 -31.08 45.24 5.71
C LEU A 11 -30.83 45.22 4.20
N GLY A 12 -31.09 44.07 3.58
CA GLY A 12 -30.98 43.85 2.14
C GLY A 12 -31.99 44.60 1.27
N MET A 13 -31.80 44.44 -0.05
CA MET A 13 -32.84 44.62 -1.04
C MET A 13 -32.55 43.79 -2.29
N ALA A 14 -33.65 43.31 -2.87
CA ALA A 14 -33.74 42.39 -3.99
C ALA A 14 -33.49 43.03 -5.36
N ALA A 15 -33.31 42.14 -6.33
CA ALA A 15 -33.04 42.31 -7.76
C ALA A 15 -34.02 43.23 -8.54
N VAL A 16 -33.65 43.58 -9.79
CA VAL A 16 -34.32 43.11 -11.03
C VAL A 16 -33.82 43.84 -12.32
N LEU A 17 -33.47 43.01 -13.33
CA LEU A 17 -33.51 43.13 -14.82
C LEU A 17 -32.57 44.04 -15.65
N GLY A 18 -31.98 43.44 -16.72
CA GLY A 18 -32.07 44.01 -18.08
C GLY A 18 -30.87 44.00 -19.06
N ILE A 19 -30.50 42.82 -19.61
CA ILE A 19 -30.13 42.44 -21.01
C ILE A 19 -29.27 43.36 -21.96
N ALA A 20 -28.17 42.76 -22.49
CA ALA A 20 -27.45 42.89 -23.79
C ALA A 20 -26.67 44.20 -24.12
N ALA A 21 -25.51 44.24 -24.81
CA ALA A 21 -24.78 43.30 -25.68
C ALA A 21 -23.27 43.68 -25.80
N CYS A 22 -22.44 42.70 -26.17
CA CYS A 22 -21.15 42.74 -26.90
C CYS A 22 -20.03 43.74 -26.51
N SER A 23 -18.90 43.23 -26.00
CA SER A 23 -17.57 43.23 -26.66
C SER A 23 -16.41 43.26 -25.65
N SER A 24 -15.57 42.22 -25.72
CA SER A 24 -14.11 42.18 -25.48
C SER A 24 -13.51 42.69 -24.15
N GLY A 25 -12.82 41.78 -23.45
CA GLY A 25 -11.69 42.10 -22.56
C GLY A 25 -11.69 41.31 -21.26
N ASP A 26 -10.64 40.49 -21.08
CA ASP A 26 -10.31 39.63 -19.94
C ASP A 26 -10.65 40.17 -18.54
N ASP A 27 -11.18 39.30 -17.67
CA ASP A 27 -10.48 38.87 -16.45
C ASP A 27 -11.30 37.82 -15.68
N GLY A 28 -10.59 36.84 -15.13
CA GLY A 28 -11.11 35.56 -14.67
C GLY A 28 -12.02 35.58 -13.44
N SER A 29 -12.95 34.63 -13.43
CA SER A 29 -13.32 33.90 -12.21
C SER A 29 -13.75 32.48 -12.60
N THR A 30 -13.00 31.49 -12.11
CA THR A 30 -13.25 30.07 -12.28
C THR A 30 -14.31 29.61 -11.27
N GLY A 31 -15.53 29.41 -11.75
CA GLY A 31 -16.60 28.72 -11.04
C GLY A 31 -16.80 27.31 -11.59
N ALA A 32 -16.53 26.32 -10.75
CA ALA A 32 -17.02 24.93 -10.79
C ALA A 32 -17.23 24.30 -12.18
N GLY A 33 -16.14 23.90 -12.83
CA GLY A 33 -16.19 22.88 -13.88
C GLY A 33 -16.31 21.50 -13.23
N GLY A 34 -17.40 20.78 -13.51
CA GLY A 34 -17.52 19.38 -13.16
C GLY A 34 -16.31 18.61 -13.68
N ALA A 35 -15.68 17.82 -12.80
CA ALA A 35 -14.68 16.86 -13.20
C ALA A 35 -15.30 15.97 -14.28
N GLY A 36 -14.84 16.12 -15.52
CA GLY A 36 -15.25 15.25 -16.61
C GLY A 36 -14.94 13.82 -16.20
N VAL A 37 -15.96 12.98 -16.12
CA VAL A 37 -15.80 11.54 -15.97
C VAL A 37 -14.95 11.09 -17.16
N VAL A 38 -13.69 10.75 -16.90
CA VAL A 38 -12.82 10.16 -17.91
C VAL A 38 -13.35 8.75 -18.15
N SER A 39 -13.84 8.50 -19.36
CA SER A 39 -14.24 7.15 -19.75
C SER A 39 -13.01 6.25 -19.74
N ALA A 40 -12.95 5.29 -18.82
CA ALA A 40 -11.93 4.25 -18.88
C ALA A 40 -12.09 3.48 -20.19
N ASP A 41 -11.00 3.38 -20.96
CA ASP A 41 -10.96 2.55 -22.15
C ASP A 41 -11.28 1.09 -21.73
N PRO A 42 -12.32 0.46 -22.29
CA PRO A 42 -12.68 -0.93 -21.99
C PRO A 42 -11.53 -1.91 -22.20
N ALA A 43 -10.56 -1.61 -23.06
CA ALA A 43 -9.35 -2.43 -23.24
C ALA A 43 -8.43 -2.42 -21.99
N LEU A 44 -8.54 -1.41 -21.12
CA LEU A 44 -7.83 -1.28 -19.84
C LEU A 44 -8.52 -2.03 -18.69
N SER A 45 -9.69 -2.64 -18.94
CA SER A 45 -10.50 -3.33 -17.94
C SER A 45 -10.41 -4.86 -18.01
N LYS A 46 -9.55 -5.41 -18.88
CA LYS A 46 -9.38 -6.85 -19.01
C LYS A 46 -8.34 -7.34 -18.02
N GLU A 47 -8.78 -8.17 -17.06
CA GLU A 47 -7.90 -8.95 -16.19
C GLU A 47 -6.90 -9.75 -17.06
N GLY A 48 -5.61 -9.45 -16.92
CA GLY A 48 -4.50 -10.14 -17.55
C GLY A 48 -3.79 -11.10 -16.59
N PRO A 49 -2.84 -11.92 -17.08
CA PRO A 49 -2.00 -12.76 -16.22
C PRO A 49 -1.23 -11.92 -15.19
N ASP A 50 -0.72 -12.57 -14.14
CA ASP A 50 0.05 -11.97 -13.03
C ASP A 50 1.41 -11.35 -13.44
N HIS A 51 1.72 -11.40 -14.73
CA HIS A 51 2.92 -10.90 -15.38
C HIS A 51 2.62 -10.37 -16.79
N GLY A 52 3.55 -9.65 -17.41
CA GLY A 52 3.38 -9.24 -18.81
C GLY A 52 2.30 -8.18 -19.04
N TRP A 53 1.87 -7.49 -17.98
CA TRP A 53 0.87 -6.42 -18.06
C TRP A 53 1.31 -5.27 -18.98
N SER A 54 0.35 -4.69 -19.70
CA SER A 54 0.58 -3.64 -20.70
C SER A 54 0.87 -2.29 -20.05
N GLN A 55 1.89 -1.60 -20.57
CA GLN A 55 2.24 -0.22 -20.26
C GLN A 55 1.75 0.64 -21.41
N THR A 56 0.60 1.31 -21.25
CA THR A 56 0.00 1.99 -22.39
C THR A 56 0.53 3.41 -22.60
N ASN A 57 1.24 3.99 -21.61
CA ASN A 57 1.76 5.38 -21.71
C ASN A 57 2.64 5.87 -20.53
N VAL A 58 3.26 5.01 -19.71
CA VAL A 58 4.12 5.44 -18.59
C VAL A 58 5.60 5.32 -18.96
N GLU A 59 6.27 6.47 -19.07
CA GLU A 59 7.73 6.55 -19.21
C GLU A 59 8.33 7.02 -17.89
N LEU A 60 9.44 6.40 -17.49
CA LEU A 60 10.24 6.83 -16.36
C LEU A 60 11.46 7.58 -16.88
N ASP A 61 11.65 8.81 -16.43
CA ASP A 61 12.93 9.50 -16.50
C ASP A 61 13.77 9.11 -15.27
N PRO A 62 14.85 8.32 -15.41
CA PRO A 62 15.69 7.94 -14.27
C PRO A 62 16.28 9.14 -13.54
N ALA A 63 16.51 10.27 -14.23
CA ALA A 63 17.06 11.48 -13.63
C ALA A 63 16.07 12.16 -12.67
N SER A 64 14.77 11.84 -12.76
CA SER A 64 13.74 12.37 -11.85
C SER A 64 13.73 11.71 -10.47
N LEU A 65 14.40 10.57 -10.30
CA LEU A 65 14.40 9.81 -9.05
C LEU A 65 15.29 10.47 -8.00
N LYS A 66 14.88 10.45 -6.73
CA LYS A 66 15.69 10.95 -5.61
C LYS A 66 16.77 9.95 -5.20
N CYS A 67 17.67 10.42 -4.35
CA CYS A 67 18.67 9.60 -3.66
C CYS A 67 19.69 8.96 -4.62
N GLN A 68 19.87 9.61 -5.78
CA GLN A 68 20.94 9.30 -6.72
C GLN A 68 22.28 9.70 -6.11
N GLY A 69 23.19 8.75 -5.99
CA GLY A 69 24.53 8.96 -5.43
C GLY A 69 25.22 7.64 -5.16
N ALA A 70 26.53 7.69 -4.94
CA ALA A 70 27.29 6.54 -4.46
C ALA A 70 27.19 6.47 -2.93
N ALA A 71 27.16 5.24 -2.39
CA ALA A 71 27.22 5.06 -0.95
C ALA A 71 28.57 5.51 -0.39
N LYS A 72 28.58 6.21 0.75
CA LYS A 72 29.83 6.66 1.39
C LYS A 72 30.69 5.49 1.83
N ASN A 73 30.05 4.44 2.36
CA ASN A 73 30.66 3.15 2.65
C ASN A 73 29.94 2.07 1.81
N PRO A 74 30.44 1.78 0.59
CA PRO A 74 29.76 0.88 -0.35
C PRO A 74 29.77 -0.58 0.10
N THR A 75 30.57 -0.94 1.11
CA THR A 75 30.65 -2.31 1.66
C THR A 75 30.19 -2.38 3.12
N ARG A 76 29.48 -1.37 3.64
CA ARG A 76 28.95 -1.40 5.02
C ARG A 76 28.13 -2.67 5.24
N GLY A 77 28.30 -3.30 6.40
CA GLY A 77 27.61 -4.55 6.72
C GLY A 77 27.98 -5.75 5.84
N VAL A 78 28.94 -5.65 4.91
CA VAL A 78 29.38 -6.77 4.06
C VAL A 78 30.76 -7.24 4.50
N THR A 79 30.89 -8.56 4.70
CA THR A 79 32.18 -9.24 4.87
C THR A 79 32.36 -10.29 3.77
N ASP A 80 33.46 -11.03 3.77
CA ASP A 80 33.66 -12.15 2.82
C ASP A 80 32.64 -13.28 3.00
N THR A 81 32.04 -13.39 4.18
CA THR A 81 31.18 -14.54 4.57
C THR A 81 29.81 -14.14 5.08
N SER A 82 29.52 -12.86 5.26
CA SER A 82 28.23 -12.38 5.76
C SER A 82 27.78 -11.07 5.12
N VAL A 83 26.46 -10.85 5.12
CA VAL A 83 25.82 -9.57 4.85
C VAL A 83 24.85 -9.25 5.99
N LYS A 84 25.08 -8.15 6.69
CA LYS A 84 24.28 -7.68 7.82
C LYS A 84 23.09 -6.87 7.34
N ILE A 85 21.91 -7.24 7.82
CA ILE A 85 20.62 -6.64 7.46
C ILE A 85 19.85 -6.38 8.74
N GLY A 86 19.20 -5.23 8.84
CA GLY A 86 18.19 -4.97 9.87
C GLY A 86 16.84 -4.69 9.24
N GLY A 87 15.77 -4.65 10.03
CA GLY A 87 14.44 -4.23 9.56
C GLY A 87 13.97 -2.95 10.24
N LEU A 88 12.95 -2.31 9.67
CA LEU A 88 12.24 -1.19 10.28
C LEU A 88 10.74 -1.39 10.05
N ALA A 89 9.98 -1.60 11.12
CA ALA A 89 8.56 -1.90 10.99
C ALA A 89 7.71 -1.27 12.09
N SER A 90 6.44 -0.99 11.78
CA SER A 90 5.44 -0.69 12.80
C SER A 90 4.89 -2.00 13.35
N LEU A 91 5.62 -2.63 14.28
CA LEU A 91 5.21 -3.90 14.88
C LEU A 91 4.10 -3.66 15.90
N THR A 92 4.23 -2.58 16.67
CA THR A 92 3.24 -2.14 17.67
C THR A 92 2.59 -0.83 17.25
N SER A 93 1.39 -0.56 17.78
CA SER A 93 0.71 0.73 17.72
C SER A 93 0.03 1.01 19.06
N PRO A 94 -0.40 2.26 19.34
CA PRO A 94 -1.21 2.53 20.52
C PRO A 94 -2.53 1.74 20.53
N ALA A 95 -3.04 1.32 19.37
CA ALA A 95 -4.21 0.46 19.22
C ALA A 95 -3.90 -1.04 19.34
N GLY A 96 -2.63 -1.43 19.52
CA GLY A 96 -2.17 -2.80 19.67
C GLY A 96 -1.12 -3.19 18.63
N THR A 97 -1.53 -3.94 17.61
CA THR A 97 -0.66 -4.45 16.54
C THR A 97 -0.96 -3.74 15.22
N ALA A 98 0.08 -3.29 14.52
CA ALA A 98 -0.04 -2.74 13.16
C ALA A 98 0.39 -3.79 12.12
N PHE A 99 1.70 -3.87 11.81
CA PHE A 99 2.28 -4.86 10.89
C PHE A 99 2.98 -5.97 11.65
N GLY A 100 2.30 -6.52 12.66
CA GLY A 100 2.81 -7.62 13.46
C GLY A 100 3.29 -8.78 12.59
N ASP A 101 4.35 -9.44 13.04
CA ASP A 101 4.94 -10.64 12.41
C ASP A 101 5.65 -10.44 11.05
N VAL A 102 5.69 -9.22 10.47
CA VAL A 102 6.48 -8.94 9.26
C VAL A 102 7.96 -9.34 9.43
N ASP A 103 8.51 -9.09 10.62
CA ASP A 103 9.87 -9.48 11.00
C ASP A 103 10.07 -11.01 10.99
N LYS A 104 9.07 -11.75 11.48
CA LYS A 104 9.11 -13.21 11.54
C LYS A 104 9.06 -13.84 10.16
N GLY A 105 8.25 -13.29 9.25
CA GLY A 105 8.21 -13.78 7.87
C GLY A 105 9.52 -13.54 7.13
N ALA A 106 10.11 -12.35 7.27
CA ALA A 106 11.43 -12.06 6.69
C ALA A 106 12.50 -13.00 7.25
N LYS A 107 12.52 -13.17 8.59
CA LYS A 107 13.43 -14.08 9.26
C LYS A 107 13.28 -15.52 8.75
N ALA A 108 12.06 -16.03 8.58
CA ALA A 108 11.84 -17.39 8.08
C ALA A 108 12.48 -17.62 6.70
N ARG A 109 12.36 -16.64 5.80
CA ARG A 109 12.96 -16.71 4.46
C ARG A 109 14.49 -16.67 4.51
N PHE A 110 15.06 -15.80 5.35
CA PHE A 110 16.51 -15.71 5.54
C PHE A 110 17.10 -16.96 6.19
N ASP A 111 16.41 -17.51 7.19
CA ASP A 111 16.81 -18.76 7.85
C ASP A 111 16.83 -19.91 6.85
N ARG A 112 15.81 -20.03 5.97
CA ARG A 112 15.84 -21.01 4.87
C ARG A 112 17.06 -20.81 3.97
N ALA A 113 17.29 -19.60 3.49
CA ALA A 113 18.44 -19.33 2.61
C ALA A 113 19.77 -19.70 3.29
N ASN A 114 19.91 -19.37 4.57
CA ASN A 114 21.09 -19.74 5.36
C ASN A 114 21.23 -21.26 5.54
N ALA A 115 20.14 -22.00 5.77
CA ALA A 115 20.15 -23.46 5.82
C ALA A 115 20.54 -24.09 4.48
N GLU A 116 20.20 -23.45 3.36
CA GLU A 116 20.55 -23.86 1.99
C GLU A 116 21.98 -23.46 1.56
N GLY A 117 22.76 -22.86 2.46
CA GLY A 117 24.16 -22.51 2.20
C GLY A 117 24.45 -21.01 2.21
N GLY A 118 23.42 -20.16 2.21
CA GLY A 118 23.55 -18.71 2.09
C GLY A 118 23.43 -18.26 0.63
N VAL A 119 23.70 -16.97 0.38
CA VAL A 119 23.52 -16.32 -0.92
C VAL A 119 24.83 -15.74 -1.41
N ALA A 120 25.19 -16.03 -2.66
CA ALA A 120 26.47 -15.60 -3.26
C ALA A 120 27.69 -15.89 -2.35
N GLY A 121 27.66 -17.01 -1.63
CA GLY A 121 28.72 -17.43 -0.70
C GLY A 121 28.74 -16.70 0.66
N ARG A 122 27.69 -15.96 1.02
CA ARG A 122 27.55 -15.25 2.29
C ARG A 122 26.32 -15.73 3.06
N LYS A 123 26.43 -15.78 4.39
CA LYS A 123 25.26 -15.88 5.27
C LYS A 123 24.58 -14.52 5.40
N ILE A 124 23.27 -14.55 5.53
CA ILE A 124 22.47 -13.38 5.85
C ILE A 124 22.45 -13.26 7.38
N ASP A 125 23.05 -12.19 7.90
CA ASP A 125 23.04 -11.84 9.32
C ASP A 125 21.90 -10.85 9.56
N PHE A 126 20.71 -11.38 9.81
CA PHE A 126 19.52 -10.58 10.07
C PHE A 126 19.38 -10.27 11.56
N ILE A 127 19.55 -8.99 11.93
CA ILE A 127 19.51 -8.53 13.32
C ILE A 127 18.09 -8.26 13.86
N GLY A 128 17.07 -8.54 13.05
CA GLY A 128 15.66 -8.29 13.36
C GLY A 128 15.18 -6.90 12.95
N ALA A 129 13.87 -6.70 12.98
CA ALA A 129 13.24 -5.43 12.71
C ALA A 129 13.12 -4.57 13.98
N ARG A 130 13.54 -3.31 13.87
CA ARG A 130 13.30 -2.29 14.88
C ARG A 130 11.85 -1.82 14.79
N ASP A 131 11.14 -1.93 15.90
CA ASP A 131 9.78 -1.41 16.02
C ASP A 131 9.78 0.12 16.14
N ASP A 132 8.97 0.79 15.34
CA ASP A 132 8.75 2.23 15.42
C ASP A 132 7.53 2.63 16.25
N GLY A 133 6.70 1.68 16.67
CA GLY A 133 5.51 1.94 17.48
C GLY A 133 4.47 2.84 16.82
N THR A 134 4.48 2.96 15.48
CA THR A 134 3.71 3.95 14.70
C THR A 134 3.97 5.41 15.09
N ASP A 135 5.13 5.70 15.69
CA ASP A 135 5.54 7.04 16.12
C ASP A 135 6.62 7.63 15.21
N SER A 136 6.35 8.80 14.65
CA SER A 136 7.23 9.46 13.67
C SER A 136 8.63 9.77 14.23
N ALA A 137 8.75 10.19 15.49
CA ALA A 137 10.05 10.48 16.09
C ALA A 137 10.86 9.21 16.32
N ARG A 138 10.19 8.13 16.75
CA ARG A 138 10.79 6.81 16.90
C ARG A 138 11.17 6.20 15.55
N THR A 139 10.37 6.35 14.48
CA THR A 139 10.72 5.93 13.12
C THR A 139 12.08 6.53 12.70
N LEU A 140 12.26 7.85 12.90
CA LEU A 140 13.52 8.52 12.59
C LEU A 140 14.69 8.01 13.45
N ALA A 141 14.47 7.83 14.75
CA ALA A 141 15.49 7.34 15.67
C ALA A 141 15.94 5.91 15.33
N GLN A 142 15.00 5.02 15.00
CA GLN A 142 15.33 3.64 14.62
C GLN A 142 16.01 3.57 13.25
N ALA A 143 15.59 4.40 12.28
CA ALA A 143 16.28 4.52 11.00
C ALA A 143 17.74 4.96 11.20
N LYS A 144 17.99 5.96 12.04
CA LYS A 144 19.37 6.38 12.38
C LYS A 144 20.16 5.29 13.06
N ALA A 145 19.58 4.55 14.00
CA ALA A 145 20.26 3.44 14.66
C ALA A 145 20.72 2.36 13.66
N LEU A 146 19.87 1.99 12.68
CA LEU A 146 20.23 1.02 11.64
C LEU A 146 21.43 1.47 10.81
N VAL A 147 21.47 2.75 10.44
CA VAL A 147 22.51 3.30 9.57
C VAL A 147 23.79 3.60 10.34
N GLU A 148 23.68 4.32 11.46
CA GLU A 148 24.82 4.89 12.18
C GLU A 148 25.42 3.97 13.23
N GLN A 149 24.61 3.07 13.83
CA GLN A 149 25.06 2.19 14.93
C GLN A 149 25.23 0.75 14.46
N ASP A 150 24.23 0.22 13.78
CA ASP A 150 24.24 -1.17 13.33
C ASP A 150 25.05 -1.34 12.03
N GLU A 151 25.22 -0.25 11.26
CA GLU A 151 25.91 -0.20 9.97
C GLU A 151 25.42 -1.28 9.00
N VAL A 152 24.10 -1.43 8.88
CA VAL A 152 23.49 -2.47 8.04
C VAL A 152 23.74 -2.21 6.56
N PHE A 153 23.91 -3.27 5.77
CA PHE A 153 24.05 -3.17 4.33
C PHE A 153 22.75 -2.67 3.68
N ALA A 154 21.63 -3.24 4.09
CA ALA A 154 20.28 -2.90 3.64
C ALA A 154 19.29 -3.03 4.79
N VAL A 155 18.11 -2.41 4.63
CA VAL A 155 17.00 -2.54 5.58
C VAL A 155 15.90 -3.41 4.97
N VAL A 156 15.72 -4.62 5.50
CA VAL A 156 14.76 -5.62 5.02
C VAL A 156 14.20 -6.39 6.22
N PRO A 157 12.87 -6.36 6.49
CA PRO A 157 11.85 -5.62 5.76
C PRO A 157 11.72 -4.16 6.25
N VAL A 158 11.20 -3.29 5.38
CA VAL A 158 10.62 -2.00 5.77
C VAL A 158 9.10 -2.05 5.62
N SER A 159 8.36 -1.90 6.71
CA SER A 159 6.88 -1.90 6.70
C SER A 159 6.37 -1.03 7.83
N THR A 160 6.21 0.26 7.56
CA THR A 160 5.86 1.29 8.54
C THR A 160 4.61 2.04 8.11
N THR A 161 3.99 2.78 9.04
CA THR A 161 2.85 3.66 8.72
C THR A 161 3.27 5.07 8.29
N GLY A 162 4.57 5.39 8.38
CA GLY A 162 5.15 6.69 8.02
C GLY A 162 6.46 6.55 7.24
N GLY A 163 6.81 7.56 6.44
CA GLY A 163 7.92 7.52 5.47
C GLY A 163 9.13 8.41 5.79
N ASN A 164 9.18 9.05 6.96
CA ASN A 164 10.24 10.01 7.30
C ASN A 164 11.64 9.38 7.49
N TYR A 165 11.74 8.04 7.49
CA TYR A 165 13.01 7.32 7.44
C TYR A 165 13.78 7.55 6.12
N LEU A 166 13.08 7.94 5.04
CA LEU A 166 13.68 8.05 3.71
C LEU A 166 14.87 9.02 3.71
N ASP A 167 14.76 10.17 4.38
CA ASP A 167 15.84 11.16 4.41
C ASP A 167 17.13 10.59 5.03
N VAL A 168 17.00 9.75 6.06
CA VAL A 168 18.14 9.07 6.70
C VAL A 168 18.77 8.06 5.74
N PHE A 169 17.95 7.23 5.09
CA PHE A 169 18.45 6.24 4.15
C PHE A 169 19.06 6.88 2.91
N CYS A 170 18.50 7.99 2.42
CA CYS A 170 19.04 8.71 1.28
C CYS A 170 20.37 9.40 1.59
N ALA A 171 20.59 9.87 2.82
CA ALA A 171 21.82 10.54 3.22
C ALA A 171 23.06 9.62 3.18
N ASP A 172 22.87 8.30 3.27
CA ASP A 172 23.95 7.30 3.17
C ASP A 172 23.70 6.24 2.09
N VAL A 173 22.70 6.45 1.24
CA VAL A 173 22.32 5.54 0.14
C VAL A 173 22.11 4.11 0.68
N VAL A 174 21.12 3.94 1.56
CA VAL A 174 20.80 2.67 2.21
C VAL A 174 19.65 1.99 1.48
N PRO A 175 19.89 0.90 0.72
CA PRO A 175 18.83 0.17 0.05
C PRO A 175 17.86 -0.40 1.08
N PHE A 176 16.57 -0.36 0.77
CA PHE A 176 15.55 -0.97 1.61
C PHE A 176 14.50 -1.71 0.79
N PHE A 177 14.00 -2.80 1.35
CA PHE A 177 13.03 -3.68 0.71
C PHE A 177 11.88 -3.96 1.66
N GLY A 178 10.67 -4.10 1.14
CA GLY A 178 9.51 -4.34 1.99
C GLY A 178 8.19 -4.16 1.25
N TRP A 179 7.18 -3.72 1.99
CA TRP A 179 5.85 -3.49 1.44
C TRP A 179 5.67 -2.01 1.09
N GLY A 180 5.38 -1.72 -0.19
CA GLY A 180 5.40 -0.39 -0.80
C GLY A 180 4.30 0.59 -0.38
N THR A 181 3.80 0.49 0.84
CA THR A 181 2.56 1.15 1.33
C THR A 181 2.75 2.59 1.79
N THR A 182 3.98 3.13 1.75
CA THR A 182 4.26 4.52 2.13
C THR A 182 4.85 5.31 0.95
N PRO A 183 4.69 6.64 0.94
CA PRO A 183 5.32 7.50 -0.07
C PRO A 183 6.85 7.39 -0.14
N ALA A 184 7.50 6.86 0.91
CA ALA A 184 8.93 6.66 0.92
C ALA A 184 9.41 5.61 -0.09
N TYR A 185 8.54 4.71 -0.55
CA TYR A 185 8.85 3.76 -1.62
C TYR A 185 8.80 4.35 -3.03
N CYS A 186 8.39 5.62 -3.15
CA CYS A 186 8.10 6.23 -4.43
C CYS A 186 9.18 7.26 -4.81
N GLY A 187 9.56 7.26 -6.09
CA GLY A 187 10.38 8.30 -6.71
C GLY A 187 11.79 8.42 -6.16
N ASN A 188 12.42 7.31 -5.77
CA ASN A 188 13.83 7.27 -5.35
C ASN A 188 14.50 6.00 -5.85
N VAL A 189 15.83 5.94 -5.90
CA VAL A 189 16.55 4.78 -6.48
C VAL A 189 16.89 3.67 -5.47
N ILE A 190 16.54 3.82 -4.20
CA ILE A 190 17.00 2.94 -3.11
C ILE A 190 15.90 2.11 -2.44
N GLY A 191 14.62 2.42 -2.70
CA GLY A 191 13.46 1.73 -2.14
C GLY A 191 12.85 0.70 -3.08
N PHE A 192 12.69 -0.54 -2.60
CA PHE A 192 12.23 -1.66 -3.40
C PHE A 192 11.03 -2.35 -2.75
N GLY A 193 9.82 -1.91 -3.11
CA GLY A 193 8.58 -2.50 -2.64
C GLY A 193 8.23 -3.77 -3.43
N ILE A 194 7.83 -4.87 -2.77
CA ILE A 194 7.44 -6.12 -3.45
C ILE A 194 6.30 -5.93 -4.47
N THR A 195 5.49 -4.88 -4.30
CA THR A 195 4.38 -4.47 -5.15
C THR A 195 4.64 -3.12 -5.85
N GLY A 196 5.86 -2.59 -5.80
CA GLY A 196 6.25 -1.27 -6.31
C GLY A 196 5.73 -0.10 -5.45
N CYS A 197 5.68 1.09 -6.04
CA CYS A 197 5.17 2.32 -5.43
C CYS A 197 3.63 2.30 -5.33
N GLN A 198 3.07 2.03 -4.15
CA GLN A 198 1.62 1.93 -3.96
C GLN A 198 0.95 3.21 -3.48
N ALA A 199 1.68 4.00 -2.69
CA ALA A 199 1.18 5.22 -2.08
C ALA A 199 2.00 6.42 -2.57
N PRO A 200 1.99 6.74 -3.88
CA PRO A 200 2.71 7.90 -4.38
C PRO A 200 2.22 9.18 -3.68
N PRO A 201 3.09 10.19 -3.48
CA PRO A 201 2.64 11.50 -3.04
C PRO A 201 1.52 12.04 -3.93
N GLN A 202 0.65 12.91 -3.39
CA GLN A 202 -0.43 13.52 -4.17
C GLN A 202 0.07 14.10 -5.51
N GLY A 203 -0.67 13.80 -6.59
CA GLY A 203 -0.29 14.19 -7.96
C GLY A 203 0.78 13.27 -8.62
N GLY A 204 1.34 12.32 -7.87
CA GLY A 204 2.32 11.35 -8.35
C GLY A 204 1.73 10.02 -8.83
N GLN A 205 0.40 9.88 -8.88
CA GLN A 205 -0.24 8.62 -9.28
C GLN A 205 0.08 8.28 -10.74
N ARG A 206 0.68 7.10 -10.96
CA ARG A 206 0.99 6.55 -12.30
C ARG A 206 0.43 5.16 -12.53
N THR A 207 -0.41 4.66 -11.62
CA THR A 207 -1.03 3.35 -11.70
C THR A 207 -2.50 3.47 -11.32
N VAL A 208 -3.37 2.87 -12.13
CA VAL A 208 -4.79 2.74 -11.84
C VAL A 208 -5.10 1.25 -11.85
N ASN A 209 -5.34 0.66 -10.67
CA ASN A 209 -5.76 -0.73 -10.58
C ASN A 209 -7.28 -0.82 -10.80
N THR A 210 -7.67 -1.04 -12.05
CA THR A 210 -9.07 -1.29 -12.44
C THR A 210 -9.53 -2.71 -12.11
N GLY A 211 -8.61 -3.66 -11.89
CA GLY A 211 -8.92 -5.07 -11.64
C GLY A 211 -9.71 -5.32 -10.35
N THR A 212 -9.36 -4.59 -9.28
CA THR A 212 -10.11 -4.68 -8.01
C THR A 212 -11.56 -4.19 -8.21
N ALA A 213 -11.73 -3.04 -8.87
CA ALA A 213 -13.05 -2.49 -9.14
C ALA A 213 -13.88 -3.42 -10.05
N ALA A 214 -13.27 -4.02 -11.07
CA ALA A 214 -13.91 -5.00 -11.94
C ALA A 214 -14.35 -6.26 -11.17
N SER A 215 -13.50 -6.77 -10.27
CA SER A 215 -13.81 -7.92 -9.41
C SER A 215 -15.00 -7.62 -8.49
N VAL A 216 -15.00 -6.46 -7.84
CA VAL A 216 -16.10 -6.05 -6.95
C VAL A 216 -17.40 -5.82 -7.74
N ALA A 217 -17.33 -5.27 -8.95
CA ALA A 217 -18.51 -5.09 -9.79
C ALA A 217 -19.23 -6.41 -10.14
N LYS A 218 -18.50 -7.53 -10.22
CA LYS A 218 -19.08 -8.87 -10.44
C LYS A 218 -19.84 -9.40 -9.21
N LEU A 219 -19.53 -8.90 -8.00
CA LEU A 219 -20.22 -9.26 -6.76
C LEU A 219 -21.56 -8.55 -6.59
N LEU A 220 -21.73 -7.40 -7.24
CA LEU A 220 -22.95 -6.61 -7.12
C LEU A 220 -24.10 -7.22 -7.94
N PRO A 221 -25.35 -7.16 -7.45
CA PRO A 221 -26.50 -7.57 -8.23
C PRO A 221 -26.59 -6.80 -9.56
N ALA A 222 -27.12 -7.46 -10.60
CA ALA A 222 -27.28 -6.82 -11.90
C ALA A 222 -28.13 -5.54 -11.78
N GLY A 223 -27.59 -4.41 -12.27
CA GLY A 223 -28.23 -3.10 -12.21
C GLY A 223 -28.11 -2.38 -10.86
N ALA A 224 -27.40 -2.92 -9.87
CA ALA A 224 -27.10 -2.21 -8.63
C ALA A 224 -26.24 -0.98 -8.88
N ALA A 225 -26.42 0.06 -8.05
CA ALA A 225 -25.58 1.24 -8.07
C ALA A 225 -24.14 0.87 -7.70
N LYS A 226 -23.17 1.41 -8.44
CA LYS A 226 -21.75 1.23 -8.15
C LYS A 226 -21.25 2.36 -7.27
N THR A 227 -21.60 2.34 -5.99
CA THR A 227 -21.21 3.38 -5.02
C THR A 227 -20.22 2.84 -3.99
N LEU A 228 -19.20 3.65 -3.67
CA LEU A 228 -18.09 3.28 -2.80
C LEU A 228 -17.95 4.27 -1.64
N ALA A 229 -17.81 3.75 -0.42
CA ALA A 229 -17.28 4.47 0.72
C ALA A 229 -15.85 3.99 1.05
N LEU A 230 -14.96 4.96 1.26
CA LEU A 230 -13.58 4.78 1.69
C LEU A 230 -13.41 5.39 3.07
N VAL A 231 -12.91 4.59 4.01
CA VAL A 231 -12.76 4.98 5.41
C VAL A 231 -11.39 4.50 5.89
N GLY A 232 -10.63 5.33 6.62
CA GLY A 232 -9.30 4.90 7.06
C GLY A 232 -8.82 5.48 8.39
N THR A 233 -7.65 5.01 8.83
CA THR A 233 -6.91 5.57 9.96
C THR A 233 -6.38 6.97 9.63
N ASP A 234 -6.35 7.88 10.61
CA ASP A 234 -5.83 9.24 10.47
C ASP A 234 -4.30 9.26 10.40
N ASN A 235 -3.76 8.71 9.30
CA ASN A 235 -2.35 8.73 8.97
C ASN A 235 -2.14 8.90 7.46
N GLU A 236 -0.90 9.14 7.05
CA GLU A 236 -0.61 9.45 5.65
C GLU A 236 -0.81 8.26 4.73
N ALA A 237 -0.43 7.06 5.16
CA ALA A 237 -0.58 5.84 4.37
C ALA A 237 -2.05 5.57 4.02
N ALA A 238 -2.96 5.68 5.00
CA ALA A 238 -4.38 5.45 4.79
C ALA A 238 -5.03 6.54 3.93
N ARG A 239 -4.63 7.81 4.08
CA ARG A 239 -5.11 8.90 3.20
C ARG A 239 -4.71 8.68 1.75
N GLN A 240 -3.44 8.34 1.49
CA GLN A 240 -3.00 8.03 0.13
C GLN A 240 -3.66 6.75 -0.40
N GLY A 241 -3.78 5.72 0.45
CA GLY A 241 -4.50 4.49 0.10
C GLY A 241 -5.94 4.76 -0.33
N ASN A 242 -6.68 5.58 0.40
CA ASN A 242 -8.04 5.99 0.04
C ASN A 242 -8.07 6.69 -1.32
N ILE A 243 -7.15 7.62 -1.59
CA ILE A 243 -7.06 8.31 -2.88
C ILE A 243 -6.79 7.32 -4.03
N THR A 244 -5.77 6.46 -3.87
CA THR A 244 -5.38 5.48 -4.89
C THR A 244 -6.48 4.46 -5.16
N VAL A 245 -7.12 3.93 -4.13
CA VAL A 245 -8.24 3.00 -4.27
C VAL A 245 -9.43 3.70 -4.93
N GLY A 246 -9.79 4.90 -4.46
CA GLY A 246 -10.87 5.70 -5.04
C GLY A 246 -10.71 5.91 -6.54
N GLN A 247 -9.54 6.35 -6.99
CA GLN A 247 -9.23 6.55 -8.41
C GLN A 247 -9.34 5.25 -9.24
N GLY A 248 -8.91 4.12 -8.67
CA GLY A 248 -9.07 2.80 -9.29
C GLY A 248 -10.54 2.41 -9.48
N PHE A 249 -11.36 2.62 -8.46
CA PHE A 249 -12.79 2.36 -8.49
C PHE A 249 -13.57 3.32 -9.40
N GLU A 250 -13.23 4.60 -9.40
CA GLU A 250 -13.82 5.60 -10.30
C GLU A 250 -13.54 5.26 -11.77
N SER A 251 -12.31 4.86 -12.07
CA SER A 251 -11.94 4.36 -13.40
C SER A 251 -12.69 3.06 -13.75
N GLY A 252 -13.02 2.24 -12.75
CA GLY A 252 -13.90 1.07 -12.89
C GLY A 252 -15.40 1.39 -13.02
N GLY A 253 -15.78 2.67 -13.04
CA GLY A 253 -17.16 3.14 -13.15
C GLY A 253 -17.93 3.19 -11.84
N PHE A 254 -17.25 3.16 -10.70
CA PHE A 254 -17.87 3.44 -9.40
C PHE A 254 -17.91 4.96 -9.14
N LYS A 255 -18.80 5.36 -8.24
CA LYS A 255 -18.84 6.71 -7.68
C LYS A 255 -18.43 6.65 -6.21
N VAL A 256 -17.37 7.38 -5.85
CA VAL A 256 -17.01 7.58 -4.44
C VAL A 256 -18.04 8.52 -3.81
N VAL A 257 -18.76 8.04 -2.80
CA VAL A 257 -19.81 8.79 -2.10
C VAL A 257 -19.42 9.16 -0.67
N TYR A 258 -18.36 8.55 -0.14
CA TYR A 258 -17.75 8.87 1.16
C TYR A 258 -16.25 8.59 1.07
N GLN A 259 -15.41 9.51 1.51
CA GLN A 259 -13.96 9.32 1.56
C GLN A 259 -13.37 10.11 2.72
N GLU A 260 -13.16 9.46 3.86
CA GLU A 260 -12.63 10.10 5.06
C GLU A 260 -11.61 9.19 5.76
N SER A 261 -10.79 9.77 6.64
CA SER A 261 -9.88 9.02 7.50
C SER A 261 -10.11 9.35 8.98
N PRO A 262 -11.31 9.05 9.53
CA PRO A 262 -11.72 9.52 10.86
C PRO A 262 -11.21 8.63 12.01
N ILE A 263 -10.63 7.47 11.72
CA ILE A 263 -10.21 6.52 12.76
C ILE A 263 -8.91 7.03 13.41
N PRO A 264 -8.88 7.33 14.71
CA PRO A 264 -7.65 7.81 15.35
C PRO A 264 -6.53 6.76 15.28
N VAL A 265 -5.26 7.20 15.19
CA VAL A 265 -4.09 6.29 15.32
C VAL A 265 -4.06 5.59 16.69
N SER A 266 -4.72 6.18 17.70
CA SER A 266 -4.91 5.54 19.00
C SER A 266 -5.89 4.37 19.00
N GLY A 267 -6.56 4.12 17.89
CA GLY A 267 -7.57 3.09 17.72
C GLY A 267 -9.00 3.62 17.82
N LEU A 268 -9.92 2.89 17.19
CA LEU A 268 -11.34 3.14 17.16
C LEU A 268 -11.99 2.70 18.49
N THR A 269 -12.63 3.63 19.19
CA THR A 269 -13.35 3.35 20.45
C THR A 269 -14.87 3.38 20.25
N ASP A 270 -15.37 4.32 19.46
CA ASP A 270 -16.77 4.47 19.11
C ASP A 270 -16.90 4.62 17.58
N ALA A 271 -17.57 3.66 16.95
CA ALA A 271 -17.79 3.63 15.51
C ALA A 271 -19.06 4.39 15.07
N THR A 272 -19.90 4.86 16.00
CA THR A 272 -21.26 5.34 15.73
C THR A 272 -21.31 6.45 14.68
N ALA A 273 -20.45 7.47 14.79
CA ALA A 273 -20.42 8.57 13.84
C ALA A 273 -19.99 8.12 12.43
N ILE A 274 -18.98 7.24 12.36
CA ILE A 274 -18.47 6.68 11.10
C ILE A 274 -19.54 5.83 10.43
N VAL A 275 -20.18 4.93 11.18
CA VAL A 275 -21.28 4.08 10.71
C VAL A 275 -22.43 4.93 10.18
N ASN A 276 -22.87 5.95 10.92
CA ASN A 276 -23.95 6.85 10.47
C ASN A 276 -23.58 7.60 9.19
N GLY A 277 -22.35 8.09 9.08
CA GLY A 277 -21.86 8.75 7.87
C GLY A 277 -21.90 7.81 6.66
N ILE A 278 -21.39 6.59 6.81
CA ILE A 278 -21.40 5.57 5.75
C ILE A 278 -22.82 5.15 5.38
N MET A 279 -23.68 4.84 6.35
CA MET A 279 -25.05 4.35 6.12
C MET A 279 -25.97 5.38 5.44
N THR A 280 -25.55 6.64 5.33
CA THR A 280 -26.32 7.71 4.71
C THR A 280 -25.62 8.37 3.51
N ALA A 281 -24.41 7.91 3.17
CA ALA A 281 -23.53 8.55 2.18
C ALA A 281 -24.11 8.60 0.76
N ASP A 282 -24.90 7.61 0.35
CA ASP A 282 -25.45 7.53 -1.00
C ASP A 282 -26.88 8.06 -1.04
N ALA A 283 -27.02 9.38 -1.08
CA ALA A 283 -28.32 10.07 -1.10
C ALA A 283 -29.27 9.62 0.04
N GLY A 284 -28.72 9.47 1.25
CA GLY A 284 -29.46 9.01 2.43
C GLY A 284 -29.58 7.50 2.57
N LYS A 285 -28.83 6.72 1.77
CA LYS A 285 -28.77 5.25 1.83
C LYS A 285 -27.31 4.77 1.99
N PRO A 286 -27.10 3.51 2.40
CA PRO A 286 -25.76 2.93 2.44
C PRO A 286 -25.19 2.73 1.03
N PRO A 287 -23.87 2.91 0.82
CA PRO A 287 -23.21 2.60 -0.44
C PRO A 287 -23.20 1.10 -0.71
N ALA A 288 -23.04 0.72 -1.98
CA ALA A 288 -22.92 -0.69 -2.36
C ALA A 288 -21.65 -1.37 -1.82
N VAL A 289 -20.59 -0.59 -1.60
CA VAL A 289 -19.27 -1.08 -1.14
C VAL A 289 -18.72 -0.17 -0.05
N VAL A 290 -18.16 -0.77 1.00
CA VAL A 290 -17.32 -0.10 1.99
C VAL A 290 -15.93 -0.72 1.95
N PHE A 291 -14.93 0.13 1.77
CA PHE A 291 -13.51 -0.24 1.81
C PHE A 291 -12.85 0.44 3.01
N ALA A 292 -12.45 -0.35 4.00
CA ALA A 292 -11.88 0.10 5.27
C ALA A 292 -10.36 -0.04 5.26
N VAL A 293 -9.64 1.07 5.16
CA VAL A 293 -8.17 1.17 5.19
C VAL A 293 -7.71 1.49 6.61
N ALA A 294 -7.84 0.53 7.53
CA ALA A 294 -7.47 0.72 8.93
C ALA A 294 -6.55 -0.39 9.47
N GLN A 295 -6.20 -0.29 10.76
CA GLN A 295 -5.45 -1.34 11.46
C GLN A 295 -6.38 -2.52 11.77
N PHE A 296 -5.81 -3.71 11.93
CA PHE A 296 -6.55 -4.96 12.17
C PHE A 296 -7.66 -4.83 13.23
N ALA A 297 -7.34 -4.26 14.40
CA ALA A 297 -8.31 -4.12 15.49
C ALA A 297 -9.43 -3.12 15.16
N ASP A 298 -9.14 -2.09 14.37
CA ASP A 298 -10.10 -1.05 13.99
C ASP A 298 -11.01 -1.52 12.87
N ASP A 299 -10.47 -2.27 11.90
CA ASP A 299 -11.25 -2.94 10.86
C ASP A 299 -12.28 -3.88 11.49
N VAL A 300 -11.87 -4.75 12.41
CA VAL A 300 -12.79 -5.67 13.09
C VAL A 300 -13.92 -4.89 13.78
N LYS A 301 -13.61 -3.82 14.51
CA LYS A 301 -14.63 -3.01 15.21
C LYS A 301 -15.58 -2.32 14.23
N LEU A 302 -15.05 -1.69 13.18
CA LEU A 302 -15.84 -0.94 12.22
C LEU A 302 -16.75 -1.86 11.39
N LEU A 303 -16.21 -2.96 10.85
CA LEU A 303 -16.98 -3.89 10.04
C LEU A 303 -18.07 -4.59 10.87
N SER A 304 -17.77 -4.95 12.13
CA SER A 304 -18.78 -5.50 13.04
C SER A 304 -19.88 -4.49 13.35
N ALA A 305 -19.52 -3.22 13.57
CA ALA A 305 -20.50 -2.15 13.84
C ALA A 305 -21.39 -1.86 12.62
N LEU A 306 -20.84 -1.88 11.40
CA LEU A 306 -21.62 -1.76 10.16
C LEU A 306 -22.63 -2.90 10.01
N LYS A 307 -22.22 -4.16 10.25
CA LYS A 307 -23.13 -5.30 10.22
C LYS A 307 -24.20 -5.22 11.29
N ALA A 308 -23.84 -4.83 12.51
CA ALA A 308 -24.80 -4.63 13.59
C ALA A 308 -25.83 -3.53 13.28
N ALA A 309 -25.45 -2.53 12.47
CA ALA A 309 -26.34 -1.49 11.96
C ALA A 309 -27.17 -1.93 10.73
N GLY A 310 -27.04 -3.17 10.27
CA GLY A 310 -27.79 -3.72 9.14
C GLY A 310 -27.19 -3.41 7.76
N TYR A 311 -25.89 -3.17 7.67
CA TYR A 311 -25.22 -3.05 6.36
C TYR A 311 -25.18 -4.40 5.64
N GLU A 312 -25.74 -4.46 4.43
CA GLU A 312 -25.80 -5.68 3.59
C GLU A 312 -24.90 -5.60 2.34
N GLY A 313 -24.15 -4.51 2.17
CA GLY A 313 -23.26 -4.32 1.03
C GLY A 313 -21.93 -5.07 1.17
N VAL A 314 -21.03 -4.87 0.20
CA VAL A 314 -19.73 -5.52 0.18
C VAL A 314 -18.77 -4.81 1.15
N LEU A 315 -18.22 -5.56 2.12
CA LEU A 315 -17.24 -5.08 3.08
C LEU A 315 -15.84 -5.57 2.69
N ILE A 316 -14.92 -4.63 2.46
CA ILE A 316 -13.54 -4.91 2.01
C ILE A 316 -12.54 -4.29 2.99
N THR A 317 -11.50 -5.05 3.36
CA THR A 317 -10.28 -4.54 4.03
C THR A 317 -9.06 -4.76 3.11
N PRO A 318 -8.01 -3.91 3.14
CA PRO A 318 -6.76 -4.16 2.44
C PRO A 318 -5.85 -5.16 3.17
N ILE A 319 -6.30 -5.73 4.29
CA ILE A 319 -5.48 -6.63 5.12
C ILE A 319 -6.13 -8.01 5.17
N TYR A 320 -5.50 -8.98 4.51
CA TYR A 320 -5.78 -10.37 4.76
C TYR A 320 -5.14 -10.82 6.09
N ASP A 321 -5.92 -11.49 6.92
CA ASP A 321 -5.42 -12.14 8.12
C ASP A 321 -6.21 -13.43 8.41
N PRO A 322 -5.55 -14.60 8.50
CA PRO A 322 -6.25 -15.86 8.71
C PRO A 322 -6.98 -15.91 10.07
N ARG A 323 -6.58 -15.10 11.05
CA ARG A 323 -7.21 -15.04 12.38
C ARG A 323 -8.66 -14.52 12.33
N LEU A 324 -9.02 -13.77 11.29
CA LEU A 324 -10.39 -13.30 11.09
C LEU A 324 -11.40 -14.45 10.94
N SER A 325 -10.95 -15.63 10.49
CA SER A 325 -11.79 -16.84 10.41
C SER A 325 -12.38 -17.29 11.76
N GLY A 326 -11.75 -16.90 12.87
CA GLY A 326 -12.24 -17.18 14.22
C GLY A 326 -13.36 -16.24 14.68
N LEU A 327 -13.65 -15.17 13.94
CA LEU A 327 -14.58 -14.11 14.33
C LEU A 327 -15.89 -14.23 13.53
N PRO A 328 -17.03 -14.57 14.15
CA PRO A 328 -18.31 -14.73 13.44
C PRO A 328 -18.74 -13.47 12.68
N ASP A 329 -18.50 -12.29 13.25
CA ASP A 329 -18.88 -11.02 12.64
C ASP A 329 -18.04 -10.70 11.39
N MET A 330 -16.94 -11.41 11.14
CA MET A 330 -16.11 -11.25 9.94
C MET A 330 -16.53 -12.20 8.81
N ASP A 331 -17.48 -13.12 9.04
CA ASP A 331 -17.97 -14.00 7.99
C ASP A 331 -18.66 -13.22 6.88
N ASP A 332 -18.43 -13.57 5.61
CA ASP A 332 -18.88 -12.82 4.42
C ASP A 332 -18.23 -11.43 4.29
N THR A 333 -16.95 -11.30 4.67
CA THR A 333 -16.11 -10.14 4.37
C THR A 333 -15.03 -10.47 3.34
N TYR A 334 -14.48 -9.44 2.70
CA TYR A 334 -13.44 -9.58 1.69
C TYR A 334 -12.15 -8.90 2.11
N ALA A 335 -11.03 -9.49 1.73
CA ALA A 335 -9.71 -8.89 1.86
C ALA A 335 -9.07 -8.71 0.48
N LEU A 336 -8.61 -7.49 0.19
CA LEU A 336 -7.78 -7.24 -0.98
C LEU A 336 -6.35 -7.69 -0.68
N ALA A 337 -5.91 -8.77 -1.32
CA ALA A 337 -4.54 -9.24 -1.26
C ALA A 337 -3.80 -8.87 -2.55
N GLN A 338 -2.63 -8.27 -2.43
CA GLN A 338 -1.84 -7.77 -3.58
C GLN A 338 -0.82 -8.80 -4.09
N PHE A 339 -0.63 -9.86 -3.30
CA PHE A 339 0.17 -11.05 -3.53
C PHE A 339 -0.52 -12.17 -2.72
N GLU A 340 -0.19 -13.42 -2.99
CA GLU A 340 -0.82 -14.58 -2.33
C GLU A 340 -0.26 -14.77 -0.90
N PRO A 341 -1.06 -14.56 0.16
CA PRO A 341 -0.59 -14.58 1.54
C PRO A 341 -0.66 -15.99 2.17
N GLY A 342 -0.85 -17.05 1.39
CA GLY A 342 -0.94 -18.41 1.92
C GLY A 342 -2.30 -19.07 1.77
N ILE A 343 -3.19 -18.55 0.91
CA ILE A 343 -4.54 -19.09 0.71
C ILE A 343 -4.46 -20.30 -0.22
N ASP A 344 -3.85 -20.14 -1.40
CA ASP A 344 -3.73 -21.24 -2.37
C ASP A 344 -2.37 -21.94 -2.32
N THR A 345 -2.27 -22.96 -1.47
CA THR A 345 -1.09 -23.83 -1.37
C THR A 345 -0.90 -24.78 -2.56
N LYS A 346 -1.76 -24.72 -3.59
CA LYS A 346 -1.48 -25.41 -4.87
C LYS A 346 -0.42 -24.67 -5.66
N VAL A 347 -0.22 -23.38 -5.40
CA VAL A 347 0.90 -22.61 -5.96
C VAL A 347 2.20 -23.06 -5.27
N PRO A 348 3.20 -23.60 -6.00
CA PRO A 348 4.39 -24.20 -5.39
C PRO A 348 5.16 -23.26 -4.46
N ALA A 349 5.27 -21.99 -4.82
CA ALA A 349 5.97 -21.00 -4.01
C ALA A 349 5.21 -20.67 -2.71
N VAL A 350 3.88 -20.70 -2.75
CA VAL A 350 3.02 -20.51 -1.57
C VAL A 350 3.09 -21.73 -0.66
N ALA A 351 3.11 -22.94 -1.21
CA ALA A 351 3.35 -24.17 -0.45
C ALA A 351 4.73 -24.15 0.25
N GLN A 352 5.77 -23.71 -0.46
CA GLN A 352 7.10 -23.57 0.12
C GLN A 352 7.12 -22.51 1.23
N MET A 353 6.48 -21.36 1.03
CA MET A 353 6.33 -20.35 2.08
C MET A 353 5.64 -20.94 3.31
N ALA A 354 4.54 -21.67 3.15
CA ALA A 354 3.85 -22.31 4.28
C ALA A 354 4.76 -23.26 5.07
N LYS A 355 5.55 -24.09 4.37
CA LYS A 355 6.56 -24.96 4.99
C LYS A 355 7.64 -24.19 5.74
N ASP A 356 8.06 -23.05 5.22
CA ASP A 356 9.07 -22.20 5.86
C ASP A 356 8.52 -21.56 7.13
N PHE A 357 7.25 -21.13 7.11
CA PHE A 357 6.57 -20.64 8.31
C PHE A 357 6.46 -21.74 9.37
N GLU A 358 6.11 -22.96 8.99
CA GLU A 358 6.08 -24.10 9.92
C GLU A 358 7.45 -24.39 10.54
N THR A 359 8.51 -24.31 9.74
CA THR A 359 9.87 -24.70 10.13
C THR A 359 10.58 -23.62 10.94
N TYR A 360 10.52 -22.36 10.48
CA TYR A 360 11.35 -21.26 10.97
C TYR A 360 10.57 -20.18 11.73
N ALA A 361 9.24 -20.15 11.62
CA ALA A 361 8.38 -19.17 12.29
C ALA A 361 7.13 -19.83 12.91
N SER A 362 7.28 -21.03 13.47
CA SER A 362 6.17 -21.83 13.99
C SER A 362 5.25 -21.04 14.92
N GLY A 363 3.94 -21.18 14.73
CA GLY A 363 2.92 -20.42 15.46
C GLY A 363 2.65 -19.01 14.93
N THR A 364 3.38 -18.56 13.91
CA THR A 364 3.10 -17.28 13.24
C THR A 364 1.98 -17.46 12.23
N ALA A 365 0.95 -16.62 12.32
CA ALA A 365 -0.10 -16.57 11.30
C ALA A 365 0.49 -16.04 9.98
N MET A 366 0.18 -16.69 8.86
CA MET A 366 0.50 -16.16 7.52
C MET A 366 -0.46 -15.02 7.17
N SER A 367 -0.42 -13.93 7.93
CA SER A 367 -1.13 -12.69 7.61
C SER A 367 -0.44 -11.98 6.44
N LEU A 368 -1.13 -11.02 5.82
CA LEU A 368 -0.55 -10.21 4.75
C LEU A 368 0.73 -9.46 5.20
N PRO A 369 0.81 -8.87 6.40
CA PRO A 369 2.07 -8.31 6.91
C PRO A 369 3.18 -9.36 7.10
N ALA A 370 2.88 -10.54 7.65
CA ALA A 370 3.90 -11.57 7.85
C ALA A 370 4.48 -12.03 6.50
N THR A 371 3.60 -12.28 5.53
CA THR A 371 3.99 -12.75 4.20
C THR A 371 4.64 -11.65 3.35
N SER A 372 4.32 -10.36 3.56
CA SER A 372 5.05 -9.27 2.91
C SER A 372 6.52 -9.24 3.32
N GLY A 373 6.82 -9.52 4.60
CA GLY A 373 8.19 -9.66 5.09
C GLY A 373 8.93 -10.82 4.43
N TYR A 374 8.26 -11.97 4.31
CA TYR A 374 8.80 -13.14 3.62
C TYR A 374 9.13 -12.84 2.15
N TRP A 375 8.21 -12.21 1.42
CA TRP A 375 8.42 -11.87 0.01
C TRP A 375 9.43 -10.74 -0.20
N ALA A 376 9.56 -9.81 0.76
CA ALA A 376 10.59 -8.78 0.73
C ALA A 376 12.00 -9.37 0.92
N ALA A 377 12.13 -10.31 1.85
CA ALA A 377 13.36 -11.09 2.01
C ALA A 377 13.68 -11.92 0.76
N ASP A 378 12.67 -12.54 0.13
CA ASP A 378 12.85 -13.29 -1.12
C ASP A 378 13.33 -12.40 -2.27
N MET A 379 12.72 -11.22 -2.45
CA MET A 379 13.14 -10.23 -3.44
C MET A 379 14.58 -9.78 -3.20
N PHE A 380 14.96 -9.52 -1.95
CA PHE A 380 16.33 -9.14 -1.60
C PHE A 380 17.33 -10.26 -1.89
N ILE A 381 16.99 -11.52 -1.57
CA ILE A 381 17.84 -12.67 -1.89
C ILE A 381 18.07 -12.79 -3.40
N LYS A 382 17.01 -12.71 -4.22
CA LYS A 382 17.14 -12.72 -5.69
C LYS A 382 18.01 -11.58 -6.20
N ALA A 383 17.91 -10.40 -5.58
CA ALA A 383 18.76 -9.27 -5.92
C ALA A 383 20.24 -9.58 -5.63
N LEU A 384 20.55 -10.14 -4.46
CA LEU A 384 21.90 -10.57 -4.11
C LEU A 384 22.44 -11.66 -5.06
N GLU A 385 21.63 -12.65 -5.41
CA GLU A 385 22.00 -13.70 -6.37
C GLU A 385 22.34 -13.11 -7.74
N LYS A 386 21.52 -12.16 -8.21
CA LYS A 386 21.72 -11.48 -9.49
C LYS A 386 22.95 -10.57 -9.50
N THR A 387 23.24 -9.89 -8.39
CA THR A 387 24.42 -9.03 -8.24
C THR A 387 25.71 -9.84 -8.13
N GLY A 388 25.68 -10.97 -7.42
CA GLY A 388 26.82 -11.88 -7.30
C GLY A 388 27.78 -11.53 -6.16
N ARG A 389 29.00 -12.07 -6.23
CA ARG A 389 29.95 -12.08 -5.09
C ARG A 389 30.60 -10.73 -4.80
N ASP A 390 30.75 -9.86 -5.80
CA ASP A 390 31.39 -8.55 -5.67
C ASP A 390 30.38 -7.50 -5.18
N LEU A 391 29.78 -7.81 -4.03
CA LEU A 391 28.65 -7.08 -3.48
C LEU A 391 29.10 -5.77 -2.84
N THR A 392 28.66 -4.68 -3.47
CA THR A 392 28.61 -3.34 -2.90
C THR A 392 27.20 -2.75 -3.03
N VAL A 393 26.90 -1.70 -2.26
CA VAL A 393 25.64 -0.95 -2.39
C VAL A 393 25.46 -0.48 -3.83
N ASP A 394 26.49 0.10 -4.43
CA ASP A 394 26.42 0.63 -5.79
C ASP A 394 26.20 -0.49 -6.82
N SER A 395 26.83 -1.66 -6.64
CA SER A 395 26.64 -2.81 -7.52
C SER A 395 25.22 -3.36 -7.43
N LEU A 396 24.64 -3.43 -6.22
CA LEU A 396 23.26 -3.87 -6.00
C LEU A 396 22.28 -2.92 -6.66
N LEU A 397 22.44 -1.61 -6.42
CA LEU A 397 21.57 -0.59 -7.01
C LEU A 397 21.72 -0.55 -8.53
N LYS A 398 22.91 -0.77 -9.08
CA LYS A 398 23.12 -0.90 -10.52
C LYS A 398 22.39 -2.12 -11.09
N THR A 399 22.43 -3.26 -10.40
CA THR A 399 21.67 -4.47 -10.80
C THR A 399 20.17 -4.17 -10.84
N LEU A 400 19.63 -3.58 -9.77
CA LEU A 400 18.20 -3.36 -9.62
C LEU A 400 17.67 -2.24 -10.52
N ASN A 401 18.40 -1.13 -10.64
CA ASN A 401 17.98 0.03 -11.43
C ASN A 401 18.43 -0.02 -12.90
N GLY A 402 19.11 -1.09 -13.30
CA GLY A 402 19.72 -1.24 -14.63
C GLY A 402 18.74 -1.40 -15.79
N GLY A 403 17.44 -1.56 -15.53
CA GLY A 403 16.38 -1.69 -16.54
C GLY A 403 15.88 -3.12 -16.77
N ASP A 404 16.69 -4.11 -16.42
CA ASP A 404 16.41 -5.53 -16.71
C ASP A 404 16.04 -6.35 -15.46
N TYR A 405 15.99 -5.71 -14.28
CA TYR A 405 15.63 -6.42 -13.07
C TYR A 405 14.12 -6.58 -12.94
N VAL A 406 13.69 -7.83 -12.88
CA VAL A 406 12.30 -8.22 -12.69
C VAL A 406 12.21 -9.06 -11.41
N ASN A 407 11.32 -8.69 -10.50
CA ASN A 407 10.90 -9.56 -9.41
C ASN A 407 9.51 -10.11 -9.70
N TYR A 408 9.41 -11.43 -9.74
CA TYR A 408 8.18 -12.16 -10.02
C TYR A 408 8.27 -13.53 -9.34
N VAL A 409 7.14 -14.03 -8.86
CA VAL A 409 6.97 -15.41 -8.37
C VAL A 409 5.63 -15.90 -8.90
N GLU A 410 5.67 -16.86 -9.81
CA GLU A 410 4.48 -17.40 -10.48
C GLU A 410 3.37 -17.77 -9.50
N GLY A 411 2.20 -17.18 -9.68
CA GLY A 411 1.00 -17.38 -8.86
C GLY A 411 1.09 -16.81 -7.44
N ALA A 412 2.25 -16.29 -7.00
CA ALA A 412 2.46 -15.84 -5.63
C ALA A 412 2.69 -14.33 -5.50
N VAL A 413 3.57 -13.76 -6.33
CA VAL A 413 3.94 -12.33 -6.30
C VAL A 413 3.95 -11.82 -7.72
N ALA A 414 3.13 -10.81 -7.98
CA ALA A 414 3.02 -10.19 -9.29
C ALA A 414 4.34 -9.58 -9.77
N GLU A 415 4.47 -9.50 -11.10
CA GLU A 415 5.67 -8.95 -11.73
C GLU A 415 5.88 -7.46 -11.41
N THR A 416 7.07 -7.14 -10.89
CA THR A 416 7.60 -5.77 -10.80
C THR A 416 8.87 -5.64 -11.63
N ARG A 417 8.98 -4.57 -12.42
CA ARG A 417 10.06 -4.24 -13.35
C ARG A 417 10.76 -2.97 -12.87
N TRP A 418 12.07 -3.03 -12.68
CA TRP A 418 12.85 -1.94 -12.11
C TRP A 418 13.77 -1.33 -13.17
N PRO A 419 13.80 0.02 -13.31
CA PRO A 419 13.39 1.01 -12.32
C PRO A 419 11.93 1.51 -12.38
N LEU A 420 11.10 1.04 -13.32
CA LEU A 420 9.72 1.54 -13.50
C LEU A 420 8.89 1.53 -12.21
N ASN A 421 8.99 0.46 -11.41
CA ASN A 421 8.20 0.30 -10.19
C ASN A 421 8.60 1.24 -9.03
N HIS A 422 9.61 2.11 -9.22
CA HIS A 422 9.83 3.27 -8.35
C HIS A 422 8.72 4.32 -8.44
N ILE A 423 7.98 4.37 -9.55
CA ILE A 423 6.91 5.36 -9.75
C ILE A 423 5.53 4.74 -9.94
N ALA A 424 5.47 3.41 -9.99
CA ALA A 424 4.26 2.66 -10.28
C ALA A 424 4.18 1.39 -9.43
N SER A 425 2.97 0.97 -9.08
CA SER A 425 2.74 -0.34 -8.44
C SER A 425 2.47 -1.41 -9.48
N ALA A 426 2.70 -2.68 -9.14
CA ALA A 426 2.15 -3.78 -9.91
C ALA A 426 0.61 -3.67 -9.86
N PRO A 427 -0.10 -3.63 -11.00
CA PRO A 427 -1.54 -3.36 -11.03
C PRO A 427 -2.36 -4.61 -10.67
N CYS A 428 -1.87 -5.42 -9.74
CA CYS A 428 -2.33 -6.78 -9.52
C CYS A 428 -2.93 -6.94 -8.13
N GLY A 429 -3.90 -7.84 -8.03
CA GLY A 429 -4.52 -8.20 -6.78
C GLY A 429 -5.48 -9.36 -6.94
N THR A 430 -5.88 -9.90 -5.82
CA THR A 430 -6.97 -10.85 -5.68
C THR A 430 -7.85 -10.43 -4.53
N LEU A 431 -9.14 -10.73 -4.64
CA LEU A 431 -10.11 -10.45 -3.61
C LEU A 431 -10.42 -11.75 -2.88
N ALA A 432 -9.78 -11.95 -1.74
CA ALA A 432 -10.02 -13.10 -0.88
C ALA A 432 -11.38 -12.92 -0.18
N HIS A 433 -12.17 -13.99 -0.12
CA HIS A 433 -13.48 -14.03 0.51
C HIS A 433 -13.42 -14.95 1.72
N LEU A 434 -13.79 -14.42 2.89
CA LEU A 434 -14.01 -15.19 4.09
C LEU A 434 -15.47 -15.63 4.13
N LYS A 435 -15.72 -16.94 4.04
CA LYS A 435 -17.06 -17.50 4.15
C LYS A 435 -17.03 -18.85 4.84
N ASP A 436 -17.97 -19.07 5.74
CA ASP A 436 -18.04 -20.26 6.58
C ASP A 436 -16.69 -20.55 7.26
N LYS A 437 -16.05 -19.50 7.78
CA LYS A 437 -14.70 -19.52 8.40
C LYS A 437 -13.55 -19.95 7.48
N THR A 438 -13.79 -20.04 6.17
CA THR A 438 -12.78 -20.47 5.20
C THR A 438 -12.45 -19.31 4.28
N TRP A 439 -11.16 -19.03 4.10
CA TRP A 439 -10.69 -18.09 3.09
C TRP A 439 -10.56 -18.79 1.75
N THR A 440 -11.12 -18.17 0.71
CA THR A 440 -10.89 -18.57 -0.68
C THR A 440 -10.51 -17.34 -1.48
N ALA A 441 -9.60 -17.49 -2.43
CA ALA A 441 -9.23 -16.41 -3.33
C ALA A 441 -9.14 -16.95 -4.76
N PRO A 442 -9.61 -16.19 -5.77
CA PRO A 442 -9.23 -16.48 -7.14
C PRO A 442 -7.71 -16.24 -7.31
N PRO A 443 -7.10 -16.76 -8.39
CA PRO A 443 -5.73 -16.42 -8.74
C PRO A 443 -5.51 -14.90 -8.83
N LEU A 444 -4.28 -14.45 -8.60
CA LEU A 444 -3.90 -13.06 -8.82
C LEU A 444 -4.27 -12.62 -10.24
N SER A 445 -4.91 -11.47 -10.34
CA SER A 445 -5.29 -10.86 -11.61
C SER A 445 -4.67 -9.48 -11.72
N CYS A 446 -4.17 -9.12 -12.90
CA CYS A 446 -3.60 -7.79 -13.13
C CYS A 446 -4.50 -6.94 -14.01
N GLY A 447 -4.63 -5.67 -13.63
CA GLY A 447 -5.09 -4.60 -14.49
C GLY A 447 -3.94 -4.04 -15.35
N VAL A 448 -3.98 -2.73 -15.56
CA VAL A 448 -3.03 -2.01 -16.43
C VAL A 448 -2.27 -0.93 -15.68
N ILE A 449 -1.13 -0.49 -16.23
CA ILE A 449 -0.46 0.73 -15.78
C ILE A 449 -0.73 1.85 -16.78
N THR A 450 -1.31 2.94 -16.29
CA THR A 450 -1.66 4.12 -17.09
C THR A 450 -1.29 5.39 -16.33
N LYS A 451 -0.97 6.46 -17.05
CA LYS A 451 -0.97 7.81 -16.45
C LYS A 451 -2.32 8.03 -15.75
N ALA A 452 -2.28 8.49 -14.50
CA ALA A 452 -3.49 8.99 -13.86
C ALA A 452 -4.04 10.18 -14.68
N PRO A 453 -5.37 10.30 -14.82
CA PRO A 453 -6.00 11.35 -15.60
C PRO A 453 -5.65 12.77 -15.13
#